data_AF-A0A4R9AGT5-F1
#
_entry.id   AF-A0A4R9AGT5-F1
#
_cell.length_a   1.000
_cell.length_b   1.000
_cell.length_c   1.000
_cell.angle_alpha   90.00
_cell.angle_beta   90.00
_cell.angle_gamma   90.00
#
_symmetry.space_group_name_H-M   'P 1'
#
loop_
_entity.id
_entity.type
_entity.pdbx_description
1 polymer ?
#
loop_
_entity_poly.entity_id
_entity_poly.type
_entity_poly.pdbx_seq_one_letter_code
_entity_poly.pdbx_strand_id
1 'polypeptide(L)'
;MADLPLTMPKMSMTMEEGTMVAWLKSEGDFVKAGEAICEVATDKVDMEVESPFDGTLARIMAFENDVIKVGVAIGMITTDADDLLGGVFDEPVPDAYVEPARPLRPAVLAEPVAIAPAGAPIATVGAASAVLSEWRPAVPRARVLAREHGLELHSITPTGPWGTIRVVDVEGAVAPTPSPFPSPAPDAPLDAAAGRRRRTRQQVARVMTASALVPQFTAFLELDLSSVARVRKTELGGASWTALLVRAQALALREHSTLNAFWTADGVVPNDDIGIALAIDAPNGLLAPVLRNPDVVPLAELVQQISEAIVSAREGKVEASVLTGGTSVFSNLGGLGVDSFNALLTPPQATALSAGAVKDRILVVDGGAFGARLTCIVGVTVDHRVADGGDAARFLASLKDIVSSPQRLLGGTTSRLTR
;
A
#
# COMPACT_ATOMS: atom_id res chain seq x y z
N MET A 1 -10.84 -30.43 26.68
CA MET A 1 -10.51 -30.40 25.25
C MET A 1 -10.47 -28.97 24.76
N ALA A 2 -9.31 -28.33 24.87
CA ALA A 2 -9.01 -27.07 24.18
C ALA A 2 -8.19 -27.42 22.93
N ASP A 3 -8.59 -26.88 21.79
CA ASP A 3 -7.84 -27.05 20.54
C ASP A 3 -6.78 -25.96 20.47
N LEU A 4 -5.53 -26.33 20.69
CA LEU A 4 -4.39 -25.42 20.62
C LEU A 4 -3.79 -25.42 19.22
N PRO A 5 -3.55 -24.25 18.61
CA PRO A 5 -2.89 -24.18 17.31
C PRO A 5 -1.41 -24.56 17.46
N LEU A 6 -1.01 -25.63 16.76
CA LEU A 6 0.40 -25.93 16.52
C LEU A 6 0.87 -25.00 15.40
N THR A 7 1.74 -24.05 15.72
CA THR A 7 2.25 -23.06 14.76
C THR A 7 3.64 -23.43 14.27
N MET A 8 3.99 -22.96 13.07
CA MET A 8 5.32 -23.13 12.51
C MET A 8 6.37 -22.48 13.43
N PRO A 9 7.28 -23.25 14.06
CA PRO A 9 8.22 -22.71 15.03
C PRO A 9 9.35 -21.94 14.34
N LYS A 10 9.94 -20.99 15.06
CA LYS A 10 11.11 -20.25 14.59
C LYS A 10 12.38 -21.05 14.88
N MET A 11 12.90 -21.78 13.88
CA MET A 11 14.07 -22.66 14.06
C MET A 11 15.43 -21.96 13.82
N SER A 12 15.42 -20.69 13.35
CA SER A 12 16.62 -19.83 13.25
C SER A 12 16.26 -18.36 13.41
N MET A 13 17.20 -17.53 13.87
CA MET A 13 17.00 -16.08 14.09
C MET A 13 16.58 -15.34 12.81
N THR A 14 16.96 -15.87 11.64
CA THR A 14 16.68 -15.30 10.31
C THR A 14 15.58 -16.04 9.54
N MET A 15 14.93 -17.05 10.14
CA MET A 15 13.90 -17.83 9.45
C MET A 15 12.56 -17.08 9.47
N GLU A 16 12.01 -16.83 8.28
CA GLU A 16 10.69 -16.20 8.08
C GLU A 16 9.62 -17.19 7.60
N GLU A 17 10.04 -18.25 6.89
CA GLU A 17 9.18 -19.32 6.39
C GLU A 17 9.91 -20.67 6.38
N GLY A 18 9.15 -21.76 6.51
CA GLY A 18 9.63 -23.14 6.43
C GLY A 18 8.77 -23.95 5.49
N THR A 19 9.38 -24.87 4.74
CA THR A 19 8.65 -25.74 3.80
C THR A 19 8.35 -27.06 4.48
N MET A 20 7.08 -27.46 4.53
CA MET A 20 6.68 -28.75 5.10
C MET A 20 7.20 -29.89 4.23
N VAL A 21 7.96 -30.82 4.79
CA VAL A 21 8.51 -31.98 4.05
C VAL A 21 7.62 -33.17 4.26
N ALA A 22 7.40 -33.59 5.51
CA ALA A 22 6.57 -34.76 5.79
C ALA A 22 6.03 -34.72 7.23
N TRP A 23 4.83 -35.26 7.43
CA TRP A 23 4.31 -35.52 8.77
C TRP A 23 4.77 -36.89 9.27
N LEU A 24 5.29 -36.93 10.50
CA LEU A 24 5.70 -38.16 11.18
C LEU A 24 4.54 -38.78 11.99
N LYS A 25 3.46 -38.02 12.21
CA LYS A 25 2.25 -38.41 12.94
C LYS A 25 0.99 -38.08 12.14
N SER A 26 -0.07 -38.88 12.29
CA SER A 26 -1.34 -38.71 11.57
C SER A 26 -2.41 -38.05 12.44
N GLU A 27 -3.45 -37.49 11.81
CA GLU A 27 -4.63 -36.98 12.53
C GLU A 27 -5.24 -38.09 13.40
N GLY A 28 -5.35 -37.85 14.70
CA GLY A 28 -5.82 -38.79 15.72
C GLY A 28 -4.72 -39.42 16.58
N ASP A 29 -3.44 -39.22 16.24
CA ASP A 29 -2.32 -39.76 17.03
C ASP A 29 -2.03 -38.92 18.28
N PHE A 30 -1.74 -39.59 19.40
CA PHE A 30 -1.31 -38.95 20.64
C PHE A 30 0.17 -38.60 20.59
N VAL A 31 0.50 -37.35 20.91
CA VAL A 31 1.87 -36.80 20.91
C VAL A 31 2.20 -36.21 22.27
N LYS A 32 3.43 -36.43 22.73
CA LYS A 32 3.93 -35.82 23.97
C LYS A 32 4.70 -34.54 23.69
N ALA A 33 4.75 -33.64 24.67
CA ALA A 33 5.60 -32.46 24.64
C ALA A 33 7.07 -32.88 24.44
N GLY A 34 7.73 -32.31 23.43
CA GLY A 34 9.09 -32.65 22.99
C GLY A 34 9.18 -33.83 22.01
N GLU A 35 8.07 -34.41 21.56
CA GLU A 35 8.08 -35.47 20.54
C GLU A 35 7.97 -34.89 19.13
N ALA A 36 8.79 -35.37 18.19
CA ALA A 36 8.78 -34.94 16.79
C ALA A 36 7.47 -35.29 16.08
N ILE A 37 6.80 -34.30 15.48
CA ILE A 37 5.50 -34.45 14.82
C ILE A 37 5.61 -34.34 13.30
N CYS A 38 6.49 -33.46 12.79
CA CYS A 38 6.70 -33.29 11.35
C CYS A 38 8.10 -32.78 11.04
N GLU A 39 8.51 -32.94 9.79
CA GLU A 39 9.80 -32.50 9.27
C GLU A 39 9.61 -31.28 8.37
N VAL A 40 10.43 -30.26 8.58
CA VAL A 40 10.37 -28.98 7.88
C VAL A 40 11.73 -28.66 7.28
N ALA A 41 11.75 -28.41 5.97
CA ALA A 41 12.90 -27.97 5.22
C ALA A 41 13.05 -26.46 5.34
N THR A 42 14.24 -26.02 5.75
CA THR A 42 14.63 -24.61 5.74
C THR A 42 15.62 -24.33 4.62
N ASP A 43 15.96 -23.07 4.40
CA ASP A 43 16.97 -22.65 3.42
C ASP A 43 18.40 -23.15 3.72
N LYS A 44 18.60 -23.80 4.88
CA LYS A 44 19.90 -24.31 5.34
C LYS A 44 19.92 -25.82 5.60
N VAL A 45 18.91 -26.38 6.29
CA VAL A 45 18.85 -27.81 6.68
C VAL A 45 17.39 -28.24 6.92
N ASP A 46 17.09 -29.52 6.72
CA ASP A 46 15.83 -30.15 7.14
C ASP A 46 15.87 -30.44 8.64
N MET A 47 14.80 -30.07 9.36
CA MET A 47 14.73 -30.17 10.81
C MET A 47 13.35 -30.67 11.27
N GLU A 48 13.34 -31.46 12.33
CA GLU A 48 12.11 -31.98 12.94
C GLU A 48 11.48 -30.94 13.89
N VAL A 49 10.16 -30.80 13.80
CA VAL A 49 9.32 -29.94 14.64
C VAL A 49 8.72 -30.78 15.76
N GLU A 50 9.04 -30.42 17.01
CA GLU A 50 8.56 -31.09 18.21
C GLU A 50 7.26 -30.47 18.74
N SER A 51 6.43 -31.30 19.40
CA SER A 51 5.21 -30.82 20.05
C SER A 51 5.53 -29.92 21.24
N PRO A 52 4.91 -28.73 21.37
CA PRO A 52 5.06 -27.90 22.55
C PRO A 52 4.23 -28.39 23.75
N PHE A 53 3.21 -29.22 23.53
CA PHE A 53 2.28 -29.67 24.57
C PHE A 53 1.88 -31.15 24.39
N ASP A 54 1.44 -31.81 25.47
CA ASP A 54 0.88 -33.16 25.43
C ASP A 54 -0.57 -33.12 24.90
N GLY A 55 -0.88 -33.90 23.87
CA GLY A 55 -2.24 -33.94 23.33
C GLY A 55 -2.41 -34.83 22.11
N THR A 56 -3.59 -34.79 21.50
CA THR A 56 -3.90 -35.55 20.28
C THR A 56 -3.91 -34.61 19.08
N LEU A 57 -3.24 -35.00 17.99
CA LEU A 57 -3.22 -34.21 16.76
C LEU A 57 -4.62 -34.25 16.12
N ALA A 58 -5.40 -33.19 16.28
CA ALA A 58 -6.81 -33.15 15.90
C ALA A 58 -7.01 -32.88 14.41
N ARG A 59 -6.13 -32.06 13.81
CA ARG A 59 -6.22 -31.71 12.40
C ARG A 59 -4.89 -31.21 11.85
N ILE A 60 -4.51 -31.67 10.67
CA ILE A 60 -3.36 -31.21 9.91
C ILE A 60 -3.84 -30.15 8.90
N MET A 61 -3.17 -29.00 8.87
CA MET A 61 -3.52 -27.87 8.00
C MET A 61 -2.45 -27.57 6.96
N ALA A 62 -1.26 -28.16 7.12
CA ALA A 62 -0.11 -28.03 6.24
C ALA A 62 0.12 -29.32 5.45
N PHE A 63 0.26 -29.25 4.12
CA PHE A 63 0.58 -30.39 3.28
C PHE A 63 2.04 -30.39 2.83
N GLU A 64 2.54 -31.54 2.39
CA GLU A 64 3.90 -31.69 1.89
C GLU A 64 4.18 -30.75 0.70
N ASN A 65 5.32 -30.05 0.77
CA ASN A 65 5.78 -28.92 -0.05
C ASN A 65 5.07 -27.57 0.18
N ASP A 66 4.22 -27.43 1.20
CA ASP A 66 3.66 -26.12 1.55
C ASP A 66 4.71 -25.24 2.25
N VAL A 67 4.87 -24.01 1.77
CA VAL A 67 5.74 -22.99 2.36
C VAL A 67 4.93 -22.16 3.35
N ILE A 68 5.26 -22.26 4.63
CA ILE A 68 4.46 -21.72 5.72
C ILE A 68 5.30 -20.75 6.55
N LYS A 69 4.76 -19.56 6.78
CA LYS A 69 5.43 -18.52 7.58
C LYS A 69 5.49 -18.91 9.04
N VAL A 70 6.58 -18.53 9.69
CA VAL A 70 6.78 -18.72 11.13
C VAL A 70 5.62 -18.06 11.90
N GLY A 71 5.03 -18.81 12.83
CA GLY A 71 3.87 -18.38 13.62
C GLY A 71 2.49 -18.69 13.00
N VAL A 72 2.42 -19.18 11.76
CA VAL A 72 1.17 -19.64 11.14
C VAL A 72 0.85 -21.07 11.61
N ALA A 73 -0.42 -21.35 11.89
CA ALA A 73 -0.89 -22.67 12.33
C ALA A 73 -0.66 -23.74 11.24
N ILE A 74 0.10 -24.77 11.56
CA ILE A 74 0.38 -25.96 10.73
C ILE A 74 -0.55 -27.13 11.08
N GLY A 75 -1.13 -27.12 12.27
CA GLY A 75 -2.12 -28.11 12.72
C GLY A 75 -2.78 -27.69 14.04
N MET A 76 -3.71 -28.51 14.53
CA MET A 76 -4.40 -28.31 15.81
C MET A 76 -4.16 -29.52 16.71
N ILE A 77 -3.81 -29.27 17.97
CA ILE A 77 -3.64 -30.32 18.99
C ILE A 77 -4.71 -30.12 20.05
N THR A 78 -5.54 -31.14 20.28
CA THR A 78 -6.52 -31.14 21.37
C THR A 78 -5.87 -31.61 22.66
N THR A 79 -5.91 -30.78 23.69
CA THR A 79 -5.39 -31.10 25.03
C THR A 79 -6.51 -31.15 26.06
N ASP A 80 -6.36 -31.99 27.09
CA ASP A 80 -7.32 -32.09 28.19
C ASP A 80 -6.82 -31.42 29.48
N ALA A 81 -7.62 -30.43 29.91
CA ALA A 81 -7.71 -29.78 31.23
C ALA A 81 -6.85 -28.54 31.52
N ASP A 82 -7.57 -27.41 31.65
CA ASP A 82 -7.51 -26.38 32.70
C ASP A 82 -6.50 -26.63 33.83
N ASP A 83 -5.32 -26.01 33.72
CA ASP A 83 -4.70 -25.11 34.71
C ASP A 83 -3.31 -24.76 34.16
N LEU A 84 -2.91 -23.48 34.24
CA LEU A 84 -1.60 -22.87 33.90
C LEU A 84 -1.67 -21.60 33.02
N LEU A 85 -2.81 -20.90 32.98
CA LEU A 85 -2.80 -19.47 32.62
C LEU A 85 -2.49 -18.62 33.85
N GLY A 86 -1.18 -18.46 34.10
CA GLY A 86 -0.60 -17.56 35.08
C GLY A 86 0.49 -16.67 34.47
N GLY A 87 0.10 -15.77 33.56
CA GLY A 87 0.76 -14.49 33.31
C GLY A 87 2.20 -14.49 32.80
N VAL A 88 2.43 -14.92 31.56
CA VAL A 88 3.42 -14.37 30.61
C VAL A 88 2.90 -14.70 29.20
N PHE A 89 2.91 -13.71 28.30
CA PHE A 89 2.43 -13.70 26.89
C PHE A 89 1.09 -12.98 26.65
N ASP A 90 1.28 -11.78 26.08
CA ASP A 90 0.39 -10.67 25.75
C ASP A 90 -0.56 -10.95 24.56
N GLU A 91 -1.65 -10.17 24.56
CA GLU A 91 -2.76 -10.07 23.59
C GLU A 91 -2.35 -9.69 22.13
N PRO A 92 -3.29 -9.52 21.18
CA PRO A 92 -4.23 -10.50 20.61
C PRO A 92 -4.06 -10.60 19.06
N VAL A 93 -4.46 -11.74 18.51
CA VAL A 93 -4.49 -12.03 17.06
C VAL A 93 -5.78 -11.52 16.43
N PRO A 94 -5.75 -10.91 15.22
CA PRO A 94 -6.84 -11.15 14.28
C PRO A 94 -6.39 -11.52 12.85
N ASP A 95 -6.92 -12.66 12.41
CA ASP A 95 -7.19 -13.20 11.07
C ASP A 95 -6.56 -12.54 9.84
N ALA A 96 -5.66 -13.30 9.21
CA ALA A 96 -5.48 -13.33 7.77
C ALA A 96 -5.94 -14.69 7.24
N TYR A 97 -6.78 -14.71 6.21
CA TYR A 97 -6.69 -15.69 5.13
C TYR A 97 -7.34 -15.16 3.84
N VAL A 98 -6.51 -14.84 2.84
CA VAL A 98 -6.85 -15.03 1.42
C VAL A 98 -5.59 -15.53 0.69
N GLU A 99 -5.81 -16.63 -0.03
CA GLU A 99 -4.99 -17.49 -0.88
C GLU A 99 -4.07 -16.77 -1.91
N PRO A 100 -2.79 -17.17 -2.07
CA PRO A 100 -1.95 -16.73 -3.19
C PRO A 100 -2.04 -17.63 -4.43
N ALA A 101 -2.00 -16.96 -5.59
CA ALA A 101 -2.16 -17.49 -6.95
C ALA A 101 -0.98 -18.32 -7.48
N ARG A 102 -1.24 -19.17 -8.48
CA ARG A 102 -0.21 -19.86 -9.29
C ARG A 102 0.28 -19.00 -10.48
N PRO A 103 1.60 -18.81 -10.64
CA PRO A 103 2.21 -18.44 -11.93
C PRO A 103 2.80 -19.67 -12.65
N LEU A 104 2.56 -19.77 -13.96
CA LEU A 104 3.20 -20.73 -14.87
C LEU A 104 4.53 -20.15 -15.41
N ARG A 105 5.55 -21.00 -15.51
CA ARG A 105 6.92 -20.70 -15.99
C ARG A 105 6.99 -20.45 -17.52
N PRO A 106 8.03 -19.76 -18.00
CA PRO A 106 8.25 -19.47 -19.43
C PRO A 106 9.05 -20.58 -20.14
N ALA A 107 8.79 -20.77 -21.44
CA ALA A 107 9.59 -21.59 -22.34
C ALA A 107 9.90 -20.85 -23.67
N VAL A 108 11.01 -21.26 -24.27
CA VAL A 108 11.94 -20.53 -25.15
C VAL A 108 11.49 -20.45 -26.63
N LEU A 109 12.02 -19.44 -27.33
CA LEU A 109 12.00 -19.14 -28.78
C LEU A 109 12.19 -20.35 -29.72
N ALA A 110 11.32 -20.44 -30.74
CA ALA A 110 11.68 -20.80 -32.12
C ALA A 110 10.56 -20.33 -33.10
N GLU A 111 10.95 -19.56 -34.12
CA GLU A 111 10.16 -19.21 -35.32
C GLU A 111 11.08 -19.50 -36.54
N PRO A 112 10.60 -19.52 -37.81
CA PRO A 112 9.22 -19.51 -38.32
C PRO A 112 8.98 -20.49 -39.51
N VAL A 113 7.73 -20.84 -39.83
CA VAL A 113 7.26 -20.96 -41.24
C VAL A 113 5.78 -20.58 -41.31
N ALA A 114 5.48 -19.66 -42.22
CA ALA A 114 4.16 -19.11 -42.52
C ALA A 114 3.34 -20.02 -43.45
N ILE A 115 2.02 -20.15 -43.19
CA ILE A 115 0.96 -20.14 -44.21
C ILE A 115 -0.33 -19.57 -43.59
N ALA A 116 -0.86 -18.51 -44.21
CA ALA A 116 -2.27 -18.08 -44.15
C ALA A 116 -2.70 -17.83 -45.61
N PRO A 117 -3.99 -17.60 -45.96
CA PRO A 117 -5.22 -17.61 -45.15
C PRO A 117 -6.38 -18.40 -45.80
N ALA A 118 -7.52 -18.53 -45.11
CA ALA A 118 -8.87 -18.30 -45.69
C ALA A 118 -10.00 -18.63 -44.69
N GLY A 119 -10.93 -17.68 -44.51
CA GLY A 119 -12.34 -17.97 -44.26
C GLY A 119 -12.89 -17.71 -42.86
N ALA A 120 -13.42 -16.50 -42.64
CA ALA A 120 -14.61 -16.28 -41.83
C ALA A 120 -15.74 -15.81 -42.78
N PRO A 121 -17.03 -15.69 -42.38
CA PRO A 121 -17.71 -16.17 -41.17
C PRO A 121 -19.04 -16.91 -41.50
N ILE A 122 -19.61 -17.68 -40.56
CA ILE A 122 -21.09 -17.81 -40.46
C ILE A 122 -21.48 -17.80 -38.98
N ALA A 123 -22.26 -16.80 -38.60
CA ALA A 123 -23.03 -16.76 -37.37
C ALA A 123 -24.24 -17.69 -37.51
N THR A 124 -24.50 -18.52 -36.51
CA THR A 124 -25.81 -19.13 -36.31
C THR A 124 -26.33 -18.78 -34.92
N VAL A 125 -27.48 -18.12 -34.97
CA VAL A 125 -28.43 -17.85 -33.89
C VAL A 125 -28.87 -19.19 -33.28
N GLY A 126 -29.13 -19.17 -31.96
CA GLY A 126 -29.49 -20.35 -31.19
C GLY A 126 -30.71 -21.12 -31.70
N ALA A 127 -30.73 -22.40 -31.36
CA ALA A 127 -31.95 -23.18 -31.23
C ALA A 127 -31.72 -24.25 -30.17
N ALA A 128 -32.64 -24.29 -29.22
CA ALA A 128 -32.71 -25.23 -28.14
C ALA A 128 -33.11 -26.64 -28.62
N SER A 129 -32.87 -27.58 -27.70
CA SER A 129 -33.61 -28.84 -27.49
C SER A 129 -33.08 -30.09 -28.19
N ALA A 130 -32.34 -30.89 -27.41
CA ALA A 130 -32.46 -32.34 -27.48
C ALA A 130 -33.33 -32.79 -26.30
N VAL A 131 -34.56 -33.20 -26.62
CA VAL A 131 -35.51 -33.79 -25.69
C VAL A 131 -35.09 -35.23 -25.44
N LEU A 132 -34.43 -35.48 -24.31
CA LEU A 132 -34.59 -36.74 -23.61
C LEU A 132 -35.46 -36.41 -22.38
N SER A 133 -36.57 -37.12 -22.21
CA SER A 133 -37.34 -37.09 -20.96
C SER A 133 -36.49 -37.76 -19.88
N GLU A 134 -35.51 -37.03 -19.36
CA GLU A 134 -34.58 -37.49 -18.35
C GLU A 134 -35.13 -37.15 -16.98
N TRP A 135 -35.72 -38.15 -16.34
CA TRP A 135 -35.94 -38.11 -14.90
C TRP A 135 -34.63 -37.66 -14.22
N ARG A 136 -34.64 -36.47 -13.62
CA ARG A 136 -33.55 -36.00 -12.75
C ARG A 136 -33.70 -36.56 -11.33
N PRO A 137 -32.69 -37.29 -10.82
CA PRO A 137 -32.69 -37.70 -9.42
C PRO A 137 -32.67 -36.44 -8.54
N ALA A 138 -33.52 -36.41 -7.52
CA ALA A 138 -33.62 -35.28 -6.60
C ALA A 138 -33.97 -35.81 -5.22
N VAL A 139 -33.28 -35.33 -4.18
CA VAL A 139 -33.55 -35.77 -2.81
C VAL A 139 -34.97 -35.35 -2.39
N PRO A 140 -35.69 -36.13 -1.56
CA PRO A 140 -37.09 -35.87 -1.22
C PRO A 140 -37.37 -34.44 -0.74
N ARG A 141 -36.48 -33.90 0.09
CA ARG A 141 -36.56 -32.52 0.60
C ARG A 141 -36.40 -31.45 -0.48
N ALA A 142 -35.52 -31.67 -1.48
CA ALA A 142 -35.33 -30.76 -2.60
C ALA A 142 -36.56 -30.74 -3.52
N ARG A 143 -37.28 -31.87 -3.67
CA ARG A 143 -38.54 -31.94 -4.44
C ARG A 143 -39.66 -31.14 -3.79
N VAL A 144 -39.75 -31.19 -2.45
CA VAL A 144 -40.72 -30.41 -1.68
C VAL A 144 -40.40 -28.93 -1.80
N LEU A 145 -39.14 -28.55 -1.55
CA LEU A 145 -38.69 -27.15 -1.60
C LEU A 145 -38.85 -26.54 -3.01
N ALA A 146 -38.50 -27.27 -4.06
CA ALA A 146 -38.69 -26.80 -5.44
C ALA A 146 -40.17 -26.58 -5.75
N ARG A 147 -41.06 -27.46 -5.26
CA ARG A 147 -42.52 -27.30 -5.42
C ARG A 147 -43.05 -26.09 -4.65
N GLU A 148 -42.58 -25.85 -3.44
CA GLU A 148 -42.95 -24.69 -2.61
C GLU A 148 -42.56 -23.36 -3.29
N HIS A 149 -41.40 -23.33 -3.96
CA HIS A 149 -40.92 -22.15 -4.68
C HIS A 149 -41.34 -22.10 -6.16
N GLY A 150 -42.19 -23.03 -6.62
CA GLY A 150 -42.67 -23.07 -8.01
C GLY A 150 -41.57 -23.33 -9.05
N LEU A 151 -40.45 -23.93 -8.65
CA LEU A 151 -39.33 -24.24 -9.52
C LEU A 151 -39.50 -25.63 -10.16
N GLU A 152 -39.26 -25.72 -11.47
CA GLU A 152 -39.18 -27.02 -12.13
C GLU A 152 -37.81 -27.67 -11.87
N LEU A 153 -37.79 -28.94 -11.49
CA LEU A 153 -36.53 -29.65 -11.21
C LEU A 153 -35.57 -29.66 -12.41
N HIS A 154 -36.08 -29.54 -13.63
CA HIS A 154 -35.26 -29.48 -14.85
C HIS A 154 -34.54 -28.15 -15.04
N SER A 155 -34.99 -27.06 -14.39
CA SER A 155 -34.35 -25.75 -14.45
C SER A 155 -33.28 -25.54 -13.37
N ILE A 156 -33.09 -26.52 -12.49
CA ILE A 156 -32.14 -26.45 -11.38
C ILE A 156 -30.88 -27.22 -11.78
N THR A 157 -29.72 -26.57 -11.66
CA THR A 157 -28.42 -27.20 -11.95
C THR A 157 -27.99 -28.08 -10.77
N PRO A 158 -27.88 -29.41 -10.93
CA PRO A 158 -27.57 -30.31 -9.83
C PRO A 158 -26.08 -30.29 -9.46
N THR A 159 -25.77 -30.34 -8.17
CA THR A 159 -24.39 -30.47 -7.66
C THR A 159 -24.11 -31.81 -6.98
N GLY A 160 -25.12 -32.67 -6.83
CA GLY A 160 -24.98 -33.97 -6.17
C GLY A 160 -24.40 -35.08 -7.07
N PRO A 161 -23.90 -36.17 -6.46
CA PRO A 161 -23.44 -37.36 -7.16
C PRO A 161 -24.49 -37.87 -8.15
N TRP A 162 -24.05 -38.30 -9.33
CA TRP A 162 -24.91 -38.78 -10.42
C TRP A 162 -25.91 -37.73 -10.94
N GLY A 163 -25.61 -36.44 -10.76
CA GLY A 163 -26.52 -35.36 -11.18
C GLY A 163 -27.75 -35.22 -10.29
N THR A 164 -27.65 -35.63 -9.03
CA THR A 164 -28.76 -35.53 -8.07
C THR A 164 -28.94 -34.09 -7.57
N ILE A 165 -30.16 -33.56 -7.68
CA ILE A 165 -30.51 -32.23 -7.14
C ILE A 165 -30.58 -32.31 -5.61
N ARG A 166 -29.76 -31.49 -4.96
CA ARG A 166 -29.68 -31.31 -3.50
C ARG A 166 -30.50 -30.10 -3.05
N VAL A 167 -30.70 -29.95 -1.75
CA VAL A 167 -31.47 -28.83 -1.17
C VAL A 167 -30.80 -27.48 -1.49
N VAL A 168 -29.47 -27.41 -1.33
CA VAL A 168 -28.62 -26.26 -1.69
C VAL A 168 -28.79 -25.80 -3.14
N ASP A 169 -29.04 -26.72 -4.08
CA ASP A 169 -29.20 -26.38 -5.50
C ASP A 169 -30.52 -25.62 -5.73
N VAL A 170 -31.56 -25.99 -4.99
CA VAL A 170 -32.86 -25.31 -5.02
C VAL A 170 -32.75 -23.94 -4.36
N GLU A 171 -32.08 -23.85 -3.21
CA GLU A 171 -31.86 -22.58 -2.50
C GLU A 171 -31.04 -21.60 -3.33
N GLY A 172 -29.99 -22.07 -4.01
CA GLY A 172 -29.19 -21.26 -4.93
C GLY A 172 -29.94 -20.79 -6.18
N ALA A 173 -30.93 -21.57 -6.64
CA ALA A 173 -31.81 -21.17 -7.75
C ALA A 173 -32.88 -20.14 -7.34
N VAL A 174 -33.22 -20.05 -6.05
CA VAL A 174 -34.11 -19.03 -5.49
C VAL A 174 -33.36 -17.72 -5.20
N ALA A 175 -32.04 -17.77 -5.03
CA ALA A 175 -31.22 -16.59 -4.79
C ALA A 175 -31.20 -15.68 -6.04
N PRO A 176 -31.38 -14.36 -5.90
CA PRO A 176 -31.38 -13.45 -7.03
C PRO A 176 -30.00 -13.44 -7.72
N THR A 177 -29.98 -13.75 -9.01
CA THR A 177 -28.77 -13.66 -9.84
C THR A 177 -28.25 -12.22 -9.79
N PRO A 178 -26.97 -11.97 -9.42
CA PRO A 178 -26.40 -10.64 -9.52
C PRO A 178 -26.44 -10.21 -11.00
N SER A 179 -27.14 -9.11 -11.25
CA SER A 179 -27.27 -8.56 -12.59
C SER A 179 -25.88 -8.20 -13.14
N PRO A 180 -25.51 -8.63 -14.36
CA PRO A 180 -24.24 -8.25 -14.96
C PRO A 180 -24.17 -6.72 -15.11
N PHE A 181 -23.09 -6.12 -14.63
CA PHE A 181 -22.84 -4.69 -14.80
C PHE A 181 -22.92 -4.33 -16.30
N PRO A 182 -23.59 -3.23 -16.67
CA PRO A 182 -23.66 -2.81 -18.07
C PRO A 182 -22.24 -2.55 -18.59
N SER A 183 -21.89 -3.21 -19.70
CA SER A 183 -20.64 -2.97 -20.41
C SER A 183 -20.60 -1.51 -20.88
N PRO A 184 -19.51 -0.77 -20.66
CA PRO A 184 -19.44 0.64 -21.02
C PRO A 184 -19.62 0.81 -22.53
N ALA A 185 -20.46 1.77 -22.93
CA ALA A 185 -20.65 2.18 -24.31
C ALA A 185 -19.32 2.73 -24.90
N PRO A 186 -19.10 2.63 -26.23
CA PRO A 186 -17.91 3.18 -26.87
C PRO A 186 -17.82 4.70 -26.63
N ASP A 187 -16.66 5.17 -26.12
CA ASP A 187 -16.38 6.57 -25.84
C ASP A 187 -16.59 7.43 -27.10
N ALA A 188 -17.38 8.51 -26.99
CA ALA A 188 -17.48 9.53 -28.02
C ALA A 188 -16.11 10.24 -28.23
N PRO A 189 -15.82 10.78 -29.43
CA PRO A 189 -14.56 11.48 -29.67
C PRO A 189 -14.37 12.66 -28.70
N LEU A 190 -13.29 12.63 -27.92
CA LEU A 190 -12.94 13.71 -27.01
C LEU A 190 -12.35 14.89 -27.77
N ASP A 191 -12.64 16.12 -27.33
CA ASP A 191 -11.89 17.29 -27.80
C ASP A 191 -10.40 17.19 -27.40
N ALA A 192 -9.54 17.99 -28.04
CA ALA A 192 -8.10 17.92 -27.80
C ALA A 192 -7.69 18.20 -26.33
N ALA A 193 -8.42 19.05 -25.62
CA ALA A 193 -8.16 19.39 -24.21
C ALA A 193 -8.63 18.26 -23.27
N ALA A 194 -9.81 17.70 -23.51
CA ALA A 194 -10.32 16.51 -22.83
C ALA A 194 -9.41 15.29 -23.06
N GLY A 195 -8.91 15.12 -24.29
CA GLY A 195 -7.91 14.11 -24.62
C GLY A 195 -6.60 14.30 -23.86
N ARG A 196 -6.10 15.54 -23.72
CA ARG A 196 -4.92 15.85 -22.88
C ARG A 196 -5.17 15.50 -21.41
N ARG A 197 -6.29 15.96 -20.84
CA ARG A 197 -6.68 15.67 -19.46
C ARG A 197 -6.78 14.16 -19.19
N ARG A 198 -7.37 13.39 -20.10
CA ARG A 198 -7.46 11.92 -19.99
C ARG A 198 -6.07 11.28 -19.97
N ARG A 199 -5.16 11.68 -20.88
CA ARG A 199 -3.78 11.17 -20.89
C ARG A 199 -3.02 11.52 -19.61
N THR A 200 -3.11 12.76 -19.14
CA THR A 200 -2.50 13.16 -17.85
C THR A 200 -3.05 12.33 -16.70
N ARG A 201 -4.37 12.10 -16.65
CA ARG A 201 -5.00 11.30 -15.59
C ARG A 201 -4.58 9.84 -15.65
N GLN A 202 -4.43 9.25 -16.84
CA GLN A 202 -3.92 7.89 -17.01
C GLN A 202 -2.47 7.77 -16.52
N GLN A 203 -1.62 8.76 -16.80
CA GLN A 203 -0.25 8.78 -16.27
C GLN A 203 -0.24 8.88 -14.75
N VAL A 204 -1.04 9.77 -14.15
CA VAL A 204 -1.18 9.87 -12.69
C VAL A 204 -1.66 8.54 -12.10
N ALA A 205 -2.66 7.89 -12.70
CA ALA A 205 -3.16 6.61 -12.24
C ALA A 205 -2.07 5.53 -12.24
N ARG A 206 -1.23 5.47 -13.28
CA ARG A 206 -0.09 4.55 -13.34
C ARG A 206 0.90 4.79 -12.19
N VAL A 207 1.27 6.05 -11.94
CA VAL A 207 2.20 6.42 -10.86
C VAL A 207 1.60 6.10 -9.48
N MET A 208 0.33 6.42 -9.26
CA MET A 208 -0.34 6.16 -7.98
C MET A 208 -0.59 4.66 -7.74
N THR A 209 -0.81 3.87 -8.80
CA THR A 209 -0.86 2.41 -8.68
C THR A 209 0.48 1.84 -8.23
N ALA A 210 1.59 2.38 -8.75
CA ALA A 210 2.93 1.99 -8.27
C ALA A 210 3.19 2.47 -6.83
N SER A 211 2.73 3.67 -6.47
CA SER A 211 2.81 4.19 -5.10
C SER A 211 2.07 3.31 -4.09
N ALA A 212 0.91 2.76 -4.47
CA ALA A 212 0.12 1.87 -3.61
C ALA A 212 0.85 0.58 -3.22
N LEU A 213 1.89 0.18 -3.95
CA LEU A 213 2.73 -0.98 -3.63
C LEU A 213 3.87 -0.64 -2.66
N VAL A 214 4.10 0.64 -2.37
CA VAL A 214 5.12 1.08 -1.43
C VAL A 214 4.54 1.05 -0.02
N PRO A 215 5.16 0.32 0.94
CA PRO A 215 4.80 0.42 2.35
C PRO A 215 5.09 1.83 2.83
N GLN A 216 4.07 2.69 2.91
CA GLN A 216 4.23 4.10 3.25
C GLN A 216 3.45 4.47 4.50
N PHE A 217 4.04 5.30 5.34
CA PHE A 217 3.37 5.90 6.51
C PHE A 217 3.53 7.41 6.48
N THR A 218 2.62 8.14 7.13
CA THR A 218 2.70 9.61 7.24
C THR A 218 2.77 10.03 8.71
N ALA A 219 3.74 10.87 9.05
CA ALA A 219 3.84 11.53 10.35
C ALA A 219 3.51 13.03 10.20
N PHE A 220 2.71 13.57 11.11
CA PHE A 220 2.28 14.97 11.09
C PHE A 220 2.89 15.77 12.23
N LEU A 221 3.18 17.04 11.97
CA LEU A 221 3.59 18.02 12.98
C LEU A 221 2.96 19.38 12.69
N GLU A 222 2.54 20.08 13.74
CA GLU A 222 2.14 21.48 13.66
C GLU A 222 3.36 22.39 13.86
N LEU A 223 3.61 23.25 12.87
CA LEU A 223 4.65 24.27 12.89
C LEU A 223 4.10 25.60 13.38
N ASP A 224 4.81 26.24 14.30
CA ASP A 224 4.62 27.65 14.62
C ASP A 224 5.43 28.50 13.62
N LEU A 225 4.74 29.29 12.81
CA LEU A 225 5.32 30.17 11.79
C LEU A 225 5.47 31.62 12.28
N SER A 226 5.16 31.93 13.53
CA SER A 226 5.09 33.29 14.05
C SER A 226 6.44 34.02 14.00
N SER A 227 7.56 33.33 14.23
CA SER A 227 8.90 33.93 14.16
C SER A 227 9.25 34.35 12.73
N VAL A 228 9.04 33.44 11.76
CA VAL A 228 9.26 33.69 10.33
C VAL A 228 8.32 34.76 9.82
N ALA A 229 7.06 34.75 10.23
CA ALA A 229 6.06 35.73 9.80
C ALA A 229 6.50 37.17 10.07
N ARG A 230 7.12 37.42 11.24
CA ARG A 230 7.62 38.75 11.64
C ARG A 230 8.69 39.30 10.70
N VAL A 231 9.60 38.45 10.24
CA VAL A 231 10.75 38.85 9.42
C VAL A 231 10.58 38.56 7.92
N ARG A 232 9.46 37.92 7.53
CA ARG A 232 9.23 37.45 6.15
C ARG A 232 9.38 38.55 5.11
N LYS A 233 8.83 39.74 5.39
CA LYS A 233 8.85 40.87 4.45
C LYS A 233 10.16 41.67 4.50
N THR A 234 10.80 41.74 5.67
CA THR A 234 11.96 42.61 5.92
C THR A 234 13.28 41.91 5.64
N GLU A 235 13.43 40.66 6.07
CA GLU A 235 14.69 39.91 5.99
C GLU A 235 14.66 38.81 4.93
N LEU A 236 13.48 38.23 4.66
CA LEU A 236 13.32 37.11 3.71
C LEU A 236 12.75 37.55 2.35
N GLY A 237 12.81 38.84 2.02
CA GLY A 237 12.42 39.38 0.71
C GLY A 237 10.93 39.18 0.35
N GLY A 238 10.06 38.93 1.32
CA GLY A 238 8.65 38.67 1.08
C GLY A 238 8.35 37.27 0.52
N ALA A 239 9.27 36.31 0.65
CA ALA A 239 9.13 34.94 0.15
C ALA A 239 7.77 34.30 0.53
N SER A 240 7.23 33.50 -0.40
CA SER A 240 5.97 32.78 -0.18
C SER A 240 6.14 31.66 0.86
N TRP A 241 5.05 31.26 1.52
CA TRP A 241 5.09 30.13 2.45
C TRP A 241 5.56 28.83 1.79
N THR A 242 5.16 28.59 0.54
CA THR A 242 5.67 27.47 -0.27
C THR A 242 7.19 27.53 -0.41
N ALA A 243 7.77 28.68 -0.75
CA ALA A 243 9.23 28.79 -0.91
C ALA A 243 9.98 28.54 0.40
N LEU A 244 9.46 29.05 1.51
CA LEU A 244 10.05 28.87 2.84
C LEU A 244 9.96 27.43 3.32
N LEU A 245 8.82 26.75 3.09
CA LEU A 245 8.64 25.35 3.47
C LEU A 245 9.43 24.40 2.57
N VAL A 246 9.54 24.67 1.27
CA VAL A 246 10.42 23.92 0.35
C VAL A 246 11.88 24.09 0.76
N ARG A 247 12.32 25.31 1.09
CA ARG A 247 13.67 25.56 1.63
C ARG A 247 13.91 24.76 2.91
N ALA A 248 12.96 24.80 3.84
CA ALA A 248 13.06 24.09 5.10
C ALA A 248 13.14 22.57 4.90
N GLN A 249 12.31 22.02 4.01
CA GLN A 249 12.35 20.59 3.63
C GLN A 249 13.71 20.21 3.07
N ALA A 250 14.26 21.01 2.16
CA ALA A 250 15.54 20.73 1.53
C ALA A 250 16.69 20.74 2.55
N LEU A 251 16.72 21.73 3.45
CA LEU A 251 17.70 21.80 4.52
C LEU A 251 17.57 20.62 5.51
N ALA A 252 16.34 20.22 5.85
CA ALA A 252 16.09 19.07 6.70
C ALA A 252 16.52 17.75 6.02
N LEU A 253 16.26 17.58 4.72
CA LEU A 253 16.73 16.41 3.96
C LEU A 253 18.26 16.34 3.90
N ARG A 254 18.93 17.50 3.85
CA ARG A 254 20.40 17.56 3.92
C ARG A 254 20.95 17.08 5.25
N GLU A 255 20.26 17.36 6.36
CA GLU A 255 20.60 16.86 7.70
C GLU A 255 20.28 15.37 7.87
N HIS A 256 19.20 14.91 7.24
CA HIS A 256 18.67 13.54 7.35
C HIS A 256 18.80 12.82 6.01
N SER A 257 20.03 12.60 5.54
CA SER A 257 20.32 12.06 4.21
C SER A 257 19.70 10.68 3.93
N THR A 258 19.39 9.88 4.96
CA THR A 258 18.66 8.60 4.84
C THR A 258 17.25 8.80 4.26
N LEU A 259 16.64 9.96 4.49
CA LEU A 259 15.33 10.32 3.93
C LEU A 259 15.45 10.90 2.51
N ASN A 260 16.66 11.28 2.06
CA ASN A 260 16.93 11.65 0.68
C ASN A 260 17.45 10.44 -0.12
N ALA A 261 16.71 9.33 -0.12
CA ALA A 261 17.13 8.07 -0.72
C ALA A 261 16.01 7.44 -1.57
N PHE A 262 16.30 6.30 -2.20
CA PHE A 262 15.31 5.45 -2.85
C PHE A 262 15.59 3.97 -2.58
N TRP A 263 14.55 3.15 -2.68
CA TRP A 263 14.65 1.70 -2.47
C TRP A 263 14.95 0.96 -3.77
N THR A 264 15.87 0.00 -3.73
CA THR A 264 16.19 -0.94 -4.80
C THR A 264 16.11 -2.39 -4.30
N ALA A 265 16.28 -3.38 -5.20
CA ALA A 265 16.36 -4.78 -4.81
C ALA A 265 17.52 -5.06 -3.84
N ASP A 266 18.61 -4.29 -3.95
CA ASP A 266 19.82 -4.44 -3.14
C ASP A 266 19.80 -3.56 -1.87
N GLY A 267 18.71 -2.84 -1.61
CA GLY A 267 18.51 -1.99 -0.45
C GLY A 267 18.43 -0.49 -0.75
N VAL A 268 18.68 0.32 0.27
CA VAL A 268 18.55 1.79 0.24
C VAL A 268 19.74 2.42 -0.49
N VAL A 269 19.44 3.26 -1.48
CA VAL A 269 20.44 4.04 -2.23
C VAL A 269 20.23 5.53 -1.96
N PRO A 270 21.20 6.24 -1.34
CA PRO A 270 21.09 7.67 -1.09
C PRO A 270 21.22 8.48 -2.38
N ASN A 271 20.62 9.68 -2.39
CA ASN A 271 20.85 10.69 -3.42
C ASN A 271 21.84 11.74 -2.92
N ASP A 272 22.79 12.13 -3.78
CA ASP A 272 23.77 13.18 -3.46
C ASP A 272 23.16 14.58 -3.52
N ASP A 273 22.33 14.83 -4.53
CA ASP A 273 21.63 16.08 -4.77
C ASP A 273 20.22 16.07 -4.15
N ILE A 274 19.64 17.25 -3.96
CA ILE A 274 18.27 17.40 -3.46
C ILE A 274 17.42 18.00 -4.57
N GLY A 275 16.49 17.20 -5.09
CA GLY A 275 15.50 17.64 -6.07
C GLY A 275 14.11 17.61 -5.45
N ILE A 276 13.42 18.75 -5.38
CA ILE A 276 12.05 18.80 -4.84
C ILE A 276 11.05 18.90 -6.00
N ALA A 277 10.32 17.81 -6.25
CA ALA A 277 9.19 17.81 -7.17
C ALA A 277 8.02 18.59 -6.56
N LEU A 278 7.75 19.78 -7.08
CA LEU A 278 6.70 20.68 -6.59
C LEU A 278 5.37 20.36 -7.28
N ALA A 279 4.42 19.79 -6.54
CA ALA A 279 3.09 19.48 -7.02
C ALA A 279 2.28 20.77 -7.28
N ILE A 280 1.86 20.98 -8.53
CA ILE A 280 1.12 22.16 -8.99
C ILE A 280 -0.16 21.72 -9.69
N ASP A 281 -1.29 22.21 -9.20
CA ASP A 281 -2.58 22.08 -9.88
C ASP A 281 -2.64 22.99 -11.11
N ALA A 282 -2.67 22.37 -12.30
CA ALA A 282 -2.73 23.05 -13.58
C ALA A 282 -4.04 22.69 -14.32
N PRO A 283 -4.48 23.49 -15.31
CA PRO A 283 -5.78 23.28 -15.98
C PRO A 283 -5.99 21.90 -16.62
N ASN A 284 -4.89 21.22 -16.97
CA ASN A 284 -4.91 19.89 -17.61
C ASN A 284 -4.59 18.74 -16.63
N GLY A 285 -4.51 19.02 -15.32
CA GLY A 285 -4.18 18.07 -14.26
C GLY A 285 -2.90 18.45 -13.51
N LEU A 286 -2.51 17.57 -12.59
CA LEU A 286 -1.34 17.76 -11.74
C LEU A 286 -0.04 17.72 -12.57
N LEU A 287 0.84 18.69 -12.34
CA LEU A 287 2.21 18.71 -12.84
C LEU A 287 3.18 18.80 -11.65
N ALA A 288 4.38 18.23 -11.81
CA ALA A 288 5.38 18.19 -10.74
C ALA A 288 6.78 18.58 -11.25
N PRO A 289 7.01 19.85 -11.64
CA PRO A 289 8.35 20.32 -11.96
C PRO A 289 9.29 20.22 -10.75
N VAL A 290 10.55 19.89 -11.02
CA VAL A 290 11.59 19.64 -10.02
C VAL A 290 12.41 20.91 -9.81
N LEU A 291 12.42 21.38 -8.58
CA LEU A 291 13.32 22.43 -8.10
C LEU A 291 14.66 21.79 -7.76
N ARG A 292 15.75 22.28 -8.36
CA ARG A 292 17.08 21.69 -8.22
C ARG A 292 17.87 22.36 -7.11
N ASN A 293 18.39 21.55 -6.19
CA ASN A 293 19.19 21.94 -5.04
C ASN A 293 18.62 23.15 -4.25
N PRO A 294 17.33 23.07 -3.83
CA PRO A 294 16.69 24.13 -3.05
C PRO A 294 17.28 24.29 -1.64
N ASP A 295 18.27 23.48 -1.26
CA ASP A 295 19.07 23.63 -0.04
C ASP A 295 20.23 24.62 -0.22
N VAL A 296 20.85 24.69 -1.40
CA VAL A 296 22.07 25.49 -1.63
C VAL A 296 21.86 26.77 -2.44
N VAL A 297 20.88 26.81 -3.36
CA VAL A 297 20.64 28.03 -4.16
C VAL A 297 20.24 29.20 -3.26
N PRO A 298 20.51 30.47 -3.59
CA PRO A 298 20.01 31.60 -2.80
C PRO A 298 18.48 31.59 -2.66
N LEU A 299 17.95 32.06 -1.53
CA LEU A 299 16.49 32.06 -1.29
C LEU A 299 15.72 32.86 -2.35
N ALA A 300 16.26 34.00 -2.79
CA ALA A 300 15.66 34.82 -3.83
C ALA A 300 15.55 34.07 -5.17
N GLU A 301 16.58 33.28 -5.52
CA GLU A 301 16.56 32.45 -6.72
C GLU A 301 15.53 31.33 -6.61
N LEU A 302 15.43 30.66 -5.46
CA LEU A 302 14.39 29.65 -5.22
C LEU A 302 12.97 30.23 -5.38
N VAL A 303 12.73 31.43 -4.86
CA VAL A 303 11.45 32.14 -5.02
C VAL A 303 11.14 32.39 -6.49
N GLN A 304 12.13 32.79 -7.28
CA GLN A 304 12.00 32.97 -8.71
C GLN A 304 11.69 31.65 -9.42
N GLN A 305 12.48 30.59 -9.17
CA GLN A 305 12.28 29.27 -9.77
C GLN A 305 10.87 28.72 -9.51
N ILE A 306 10.37 28.84 -8.28
CA ILE A 306 9.00 28.43 -7.92
C ILE A 306 7.95 29.23 -8.69
N SER A 307 8.13 30.55 -8.79
CA SER A 307 7.19 31.43 -9.48
C SER A 307 7.12 31.10 -10.98
N GLU A 308 8.27 30.91 -11.62
CA GLU A 308 8.38 30.51 -13.03
C GLU A 308 7.77 29.12 -13.27
N ALA A 309 8.02 28.15 -12.38
CA ALA A 309 7.43 26.82 -12.46
C ALA A 309 5.88 26.86 -12.38
N ILE A 310 5.32 27.67 -11.48
CA ILE A 310 3.86 27.85 -11.35
C ILE A 310 3.26 28.49 -12.59
N VAL A 311 3.87 29.55 -13.12
CA VAL A 311 3.39 30.22 -14.34
C VAL A 311 3.45 29.24 -15.52
N SER A 312 4.58 28.58 -15.73
CA SER A 312 4.77 27.60 -16.80
C SER A 312 3.78 26.44 -16.72
N ALA A 313 3.54 25.89 -15.53
CA ALA A 313 2.55 24.84 -15.29
C ALA A 313 1.13 25.28 -15.67
N ARG A 314 0.72 26.48 -15.25
CA ARG A 314 -0.62 27.03 -15.54
C ARG A 314 -0.81 27.35 -17.02
N GLU A 315 0.24 27.81 -17.69
CA GLU A 315 0.23 28.09 -19.13
C GLU A 315 0.38 26.82 -19.99
N GLY A 316 0.72 25.67 -19.38
CA GLY A 316 0.96 24.42 -20.10
C GLY A 316 2.25 24.41 -20.91
N LYS A 317 3.27 25.19 -20.49
CA LYS A 317 4.57 25.36 -21.16
C LYS A 317 5.72 24.71 -20.39
N VAL A 318 5.42 23.68 -19.59
CA VAL A 318 6.44 23.00 -18.78
C VAL A 318 7.31 22.13 -19.68
N GLU A 319 8.60 22.43 -19.68
CA GLU A 319 9.60 21.63 -20.38
C GLU A 319 9.71 20.23 -19.77
N ALA A 320 9.83 19.20 -20.60
CA ALA A 320 9.92 17.82 -20.11
C ALA A 320 11.18 17.59 -19.23
N SER A 321 12.25 18.32 -19.49
CA SER A 321 13.52 18.23 -18.75
C SER A 321 13.40 18.59 -17.27
N VAL A 322 12.45 19.48 -16.92
CA VAL A 322 12.23 19.89 -15.53
C VAL A 322 11.31 18.93 -14.77
N LEU A 323 10.77 17.89 -15.40
CA LEU A 323 9.93 16.89 -14.73
C LEU A 323 10.72 15.70 -14.18
N THR A 324 12.05 15.74 -14.26
CA THR A 324 12.96 14.64 -13.89
C THR A 324 13.99 15.08 -12.87
N GLY A 325 14.54 14.12 -12.11
CA GLY A 325 15.56 14.37 -11.08
C GLY A 325 15.00 14.75 -9.70
N GLY A 326 13.71 14.53 -9.45
CA GLY A 326 13.13 14.70 -8.11
C GLY A 326 13.56 13.56 -7.18
N THR A 327 14.04 13.92 -5.99
CA THR A 327 14.43 12.98 -4.92
C THR A 327 13.41 12.97 -3.79
N SER A 328 12.65 14.06 -3.62
CA SER A 328 11.50 14.17 -2.72
C SER A 328 10.38 15.01 -3.36
N VAL A 329 9.17 14.90 -2.82
CA VAL A 329 7.99 15.64 -3.29
C VAL A 329 7.59 16.73 -2.28
N PHE A 330 7.07 17.86 -2.76
CA PHE A 330 6.37 18.86 -1.96
C PHE A 330 4.98 19.13 -2.53
N SER A 331 3.95 19.07 -1.68
CA SER A 331 2.56 19.34 -2.07
C SER A 331 1.89 20.28 -1.08
N ASN A 332 1.23 21.33 -1.59
CA ASN A 332 0.59 22.33 -0.75
C ASN A 332 -0.89 22.52 -1.17
N LEU A 333 -1.79 22.17 -0.26
CA LEU A 333 -3.24 22.39 -0.42
C LEU A 333 -3.77 23.47 0.55
N GLY A 334 -2.88 24.14 1.28
CA GLY A 334 -3.25 25.19 2.23
C GLY A 334 -3.91 26.41 1.58
N GLY A 335 -3.58 26.71 0.32
CA GLY A 335 -4.27 27.75 -0.46
C GLY A 335 -5.74 27.44 -0.75
N LEU A 336 -6.15 26.17 -0.61
CA LEU A 336 -7.54 25.71 -0.76
C LEU A 336 -8.24 25.51 0.61
N GLY A 337 -7.60 25.90 1.71
CA GLY A 337 -8.16 25.78 3.06
C GLY A 337 -8.02 24.40 3.71
N VAL A 338 -7.30 23.45 3.10
CA VAL A 338 -7.05 22.12 3.67
C VAL A 338 -6.09 22.23 4.84
N ASP A 339 -6.48 21.74 6.01
CA ASP A 339 -5.65 21.80 7.23
C ASP A 339 -4.50 20.80 7.24
N SER A 340 -4.72 19.58 6.76
CA SER A 340 -3.73 18.51 6.69
C SER A 340 -4.16 17.45 5.68
N PHE A 341 -3.22 16.80 5.01
CA PHE A 341 -3.48 15.69 4.11
C PHE A 341 -2.23 14.82 3.93
N ASN A 342 -2.39 13.58 3.46
CA ASN A 342 -1.26 12.72 3.12
C ASN A 342 -0.85 12.98 1.67
N ALA A 343 0.37 13.44 1.44
CA ALA A 343 0.96 13.44 0.10
C ALA A 343 1.47 12.03 -0.20
N LEU A 344 0.97 11.41 -1.27
CA LEU A 344 1.42 10.07 -1.67
C LEU A 344 2.81 10.14 -2.29
N LEU A 345 3.61 9.11 -2.06
CA LEU A 345 4.92 8.98 -2.69
C LEU A 345 4.78 8.89 -4.21
N THR A 346 5.78 9.41 -4.93
CA THR A 346 5.92 9.22 -6.36
C THR A 346 7.18 8.38 -6.58
N PRO A 347 7.08 7.05 -6.71
CA PRO A 347 8.27 6.22 -6.87
C PRO A 347 9.14 6.71 -8.04
N PRO A 348 10.48 6.79 -7.87
CA PRO A 348 11.27 6.17 -6.79
C PRO A 348 11.48 7.04 -5.54
N GLN A 349 10.87 8.23 -5.42
CA GLN A 349 11.06 9.08 -4.24
C GLN A 349 10.60 8.39 -2.96
N ALA A 350 11.45 8.37 -1.94
CA ALA A 350 11.12 7.79 -0.63
C ALA A 350 10.35 8.74 0.29
N THR A 351 10.32 10.04 -0.02
CA THR A 351 9.65 11.04 0.81
C THR A 351 8.75 12.01 0.05
N ALA A 352 7.66 12.40 0.68
CA ALA A 352 6.78 13.47 0.23
C ALA A 352 6.33 14.32 1.42
N LEU A 353 6.47 15.65 1.32
CA LEU A 353 6.02 16.58 2.35
C LEU A 353 4.71 17.25 1.89
N SER A 354 3.66 17.14 2.70
CA SER A 354 2.42 17.88 2.56
C SER A 354 2.43 19.14 3.44
N ALA A 355 1.85 20.23 2.95
CA ALA A 355 1.64 21.46 3.69
C ALA A 355 0.17 21.88 3.66
N GLY A 356 -0.40 22.09 4.85
CA GLY A 356 -1.76 22.58 5.04
C GLY A 356 -1.86 24.11 5.09
N ALA A 357 -3.06 24.58 5.44
CA ALA A 357 -3.39 25.99 5.52
C ALA A 357 -2.53 26.71 6.57
N VAL A 358 -1.96 27.86 6.16
CA VAL A 358 -1.32 28.78 7.08
C VAL A 358 -2.38 29.69 7.66
N LYS A 359 -2.71 29.52 8.94
CA LYS A 359 -3.77 30.29 9.61
C LYS A 359 -3.49 30.47 11.10
N ASP A 360 -4.14 31.47 11.69
CA ASP A 360 -4.08 31.68 13.13
C ASP A 360 -4.84 30.56 13.86
N ARG A 361 -4.20 29.97 14.87
CA ARG A 361 -4.81 28.99 15.79
C ARG A 361 -4.55 29.41 17.22
N ILE A 362 -5.49 29.07 18.10
CA ILE A 362 -5.34 29.29 19.55
C ILE A 362 -4.55 28.13 20.12
N LEU A 363 -3.35 28.40 20.61
CA LEU A 363 -2.47 27.43 21.26
C LEU A 363 -2.29 27.80 22.73
N VAL A 364 -1.96 26.78 23.53
CA VAL A 364 -1.42 27.01 24.88
C VAL A 364 0.01 27.54 24.71
N VAL A 365 0.30 28.66 25.36
CA VAL A 365 1.61 29.31 25.37
C VAL A 365 2.21 29.25 26.78
N ASP A 366 3.42 29.78 26.95
CA ASP A 366 4.16 29.74 28.21
C ASP A 366 3.31 30.19 29.41
N GLY A 367 3.40 29.42 30.50
CA GLY A 367 2.63 29.67 31.72
C GLY A 367 1.17 29.21 31.65
N GLY A 368 0.77 28.45 30.63
CA GLY A 368 -0.58 27.88 30.51
C GLY A 368 -1.63 28.87 29.98
N ALA A 369 -1.22 30.04 29.51
CA ALA A 369 -2.11 31.00 28.86
C ALA A 369 -2.49 30.54 27.44
N PHE A 370 -3.56 31.09 26.89
CA PHE A 370 -3.93 30.90 25.49
C PHE A 370 -3.44 32.07 24.63
N GLY A 371 -2.87 31.77 23.46
CA GLY A 371 -2.41 32.79 22.52
C GLY A 371 -2.68 32.39 21.08
N ALA A 372 -3.04 33.37 20.24
CA ALA A 372 -3.07 33.18 18.80
C ALA A 372 -1.64 33.03 18.27
N ARG A 373 -1.42 32.02 17.43
CA ARG A 373 -0.17 31.79 16.70
C ARG A 373 -0.47 31.49 15.26
N LEU A 374 0.37 31.97 14.36
CA LEU A 374 0.27 31.63 12.95
C LEU A 374 0.87 30.25 12.75
N THR A 375 0.08 29.28 12.32
CA THR A 375 0.48 27.86 12.29
C THR A 375 0.27 27.23 10.93
N CYS A 376 0.92 26.08 10.70
CA CYS A 376 0.72 25.22 9.55
C CYS A 376 0.94 23.76 9.96
N ILE A 377 0.05 22.84 9.59
CA ILE A 377 0.30 21.40 9.78
C ILE A 377 1.02 20.89 8.53
N VAL A 378 2.13 20.20 8.75
CA VAL A 378 2.88 19.50 7.70
C VAL A 378 2.86 18.00 7.96
N GLY A 379 2.84 17.21 6.89
CA GLY A 379 2.90 15.76 6.96
C GLY A 379 4.04 15.21 6.09
N VAL A 380 4.95 14.43 6.68
CA VAL A 380 5.97 13.72 5.89
C VAL A 380 5.51 12.29 5.69
N THR A 381 5.29 11.92 4.44
CA THR A 381 5.08 10.53 4.03
C THR A 381 6.43 9.91 3.69
N VAL A 382 6.68 8.70 4.19
CA VAL A 382 7.98 8.01 4.10
C VAL A 382 7.76 6.58 3.61
N ASP A 383 8.62 6.11 2.71
CA ASP A 383 8.76 4.69 2.38
C ASP A 383 9.36 3.96 3.58
N HIS A 384 8.57 3.12 4.23
CA HIS A 384 8.96 2.44 5.46
C HIS A 384 10.09 1.42 5.27
N ARG A 385 10.44 1.09 4.01
CA ARG A 385 11.63 0.29 3.70
C ARG A 385 12.92 1.11 3.76
N VAL A 386 12.81 2.43 3.54
CA VAL A 386 13.95 3.35 3.52
C VAL A 386 14.28 3.91 4.90
N ALA A 387 13.24 4.25 5.67
CA ALA A 387 13.39 4.86 6.98
C ALA A 387 12.20 4.53 7.90
N ASP A 388 12.38 4.74 9.20
CA ASP A 388 11.39 4.42 10.22
C ASP A 388 10.72 5.66 10.86
N GLY A 389 9.80 5.42 11.79
CA GLY A 389 9.10 6.50 12.51
C GLY A 389 10.03 7.42 13.32
N GLY A 390 11.15 6.90 13.82
CA GLY A 390 12.16 7.69 14.53
C GLY A 390 12.86 8.66 13.60
N ASP A 391 13.22 8.23 12.39
CA ASP A 391 13.80 9.09 11.36
C ASP A 391 12.83 10.18 10.92
N ALA A 392 11.57 9.83 10.67
CA ALA A 392 10.52 10.80 10.34
C ALA A 392 10.32 11.84 11.46
N ALA A 393 10.33 11.41 12.72
CA ALA A 393 10.19 12.31 13.87
C ALA A 393 11.39 13.27 14.00
N ARG A 394 12.63 12.77 13.82
CA ARG A 394 13.84 13.63 13.84
C ARG A 394 13.84 14.62 12.68
N PHE A 395 13.40 14.21 11.50
CA PHE A 395 13.23 15.09 10.35
C PHE A 395 12.23 16.22 10.64
N LEU A 396 11.05 15.90 11.17
CA LEU A 396 10.04 16.88 11.53
C LEU A 396 10.53 17.83 12.63
N ALA A 397 11.31 17.33 13.60
CA ALA A 397 11.96 18.15 14.62
C ALA A 397 12.97 19.14 14.00
N SER A 398 13.85 18.69 13.10
CA SER A 398 14.75 19.57 12.35
C SER A 398 13.99 20.61 11.53
N LEU A 399 12.93 20.19 10.83
CA LEU A 399 12.08 21.09 10.05
C LEU A 399 11.48 22.19 10.94
N LYS A 400 10.97 21.84 12.12
CA LYS A 400 10.46 22.78 13.12
C LYS A 400 11.54 23.76 13.58
N ASP A 401 12.74 23.28 13.87
CA ASP A 401 13.86 24.12 14.29
C ASP A 401 14.33 25.09 13.20
N ILE A 402 14.42 24.60 11.96
CA ILE A 402 14.78 25.41 10.77
C ILE A 402 13.76 26.51 10.56
N VAL A 403 12.47 26.17 10.57
CA VAL A 403 11.39 27.14 10.41
C VAL A 403 11.37 28.11 11.59
N SER A 404 11.57 27.65 12.82
CA SER A 404 11.57 28.54 13.99
C SER A 404 12.75 29.54 14.00
N SER A 405 13.79 29.30 13.20
CA SER A 405 15.05 30.07 13.13
C SER A 405 15.24 30.71 11.75
N PRO A 406 14.67 31.90 11.48
CA PRO A 406 14.62 32.48 10.13
C PRO A 406 15.97 32.61 9.41
N GLN A 407 17.06 32.82 10.15
CA GLN A 407 18.42 32.93 9.59
C GLN A 407 18.86 31.65 8.89
N ARG A 408 18.37 30.48 9.35
CA ARG A 408 18.68 29.18 8.73
C ARG A 408 18.10 29.06 7.33
N LEU A 409 16.99 29.76 7.04
CA LEU A 409 16.31 29.72 5.73
C LEU A 409 17.07 30.52 4.65
N LEU A 410 18.04 31.36 5.02
CA LEU A 410 18.79 32.18 4.08
C LEU A 410 19.97 31.46 3.42
N GLY A 411 20.39 30.29 3.94
CA GLY A 411 21.48 29.51 3.34
C GLY A 411 22.84 30.21 3.44
N GLY A 412 23.63 29.80 4.42
CA GLY A 412 25.00 30.24 4.65
C GLY A 412 25.42 29.65 5.99
N THR A 413 26.51 28.88 6.01
CA THR A 413 27.06 28.17 7.19
C THR A 413 26.84 28.96 8.49
N THR A 414 25.87 28.55 9.30
CA THR A 414 25.86 28.89 10.71
C THR A 414 27.04 28.16 11.33
N SER A 415 28.19 28.84 11.39
CA SER A 415 29.19 28.57 12.40
C SER A 415 28.43 28.42 13.72
N ARG A 416 28.49 27.22 14.32
CA ARG A 416 28.02 27.01 15.68
C ARG A 416 28.66 28.10 16.54
N LEU A 417 27.88 29.09 16.94
CA LEU A 417 28.29 29.97 18.03
C LEU A 417 28.20 29.11 19.28
N THR A 418 29.34 28.56 19.67
CA THR A 418 29.61 28.17 21.04
C THR A 418 29.26 29.34 21.95
N ARG A 419 28.20 29.18 22.74
CA ARG A 419 28.08 29.77 24.07
C ARG A 419 27.36 28.80 24.99
#